data_AF-A0A2Z3JEF5-F1
#
_entry.id   AF-A0A2Z3JEF5-F1
#
_cell.length_a   1.000
_cell.length_b   1.000
_cell.length_c   1.000
_cell.angle_alpha   90.00
_cell.angle_beta   90.00
_cell.angle_gamma   90.00
#
_symmetry.space_group_name_H-M   'P 1'
#
loop_
_entity.id
_entity.type
_entity.pdbx_description
1 polymer ?
#
loop_
_entity_poly.entity_id
_entity_poly.type
_entity_poly.pdbx_seq_one_letter_code
_entity_poly.pdbx_strand_id
1 'polypeptide(L)'
;MIEDRLKLAGLSDRLASVHASGLAVLELERDPEVAIEAIVAKALHAVEVDRAEAICVGCGGMAGLTSRVVAQTGVPVIDGVSAAVKLTEGLVAQNLSTSKARTFSEPREKRLVNWPPAL
;
A
#
# COMPACT_ATOMS: atom_id res chain seq x y z
N MET A 1 -7.38 2.83 10.03
CA MET A 1 -6.88 1.50 9.55
C MET A 1 -5.79 1.59 8.47
N ILE A 2 -5.86 2.47 7.47
CA ILE A 2 -4.69 2.82 6.60
C ILE A 2 -4.03 4.12 7.08
N GLU A 3 -4.82 5.15 7.38
CA GLU A 3 -4.34 6.45 7.86
C GLU A 3 -3.46 6.31 9.11
N ASP A 4 -3.86 5.47 10.06
CA ASP A 4 -3.07 5.18 11.28
C ASP A 4 -1.70 4.59 10.96
N ARG A 5 -1.60 3.76 9.91
CA ARG A 5 -0.33 3.14 9.49
C ARG A 5 0.56 4.17 8.81
N LEU A 6 0.00 5.04 8.00
CA LEU A 6 0.73 6.16 7.41
C LEU A 6 1.23 7.13 8.48
N LYS A 7 0.42 7.42 9.49
CA LYS A 7 0.82 8.23 10.65
C LYS A 7 1.95 7.57 11.44
N LEU A 8 1.83 6.28 11.77
CA LEU A 8 2.90 5.53 12.46
C LEU A 8 4.20 5.44 11.64
N ALA A 9 4.10 5.41 10.31
CA ALA A 9 5.24 5.43 9.41
C ALA A 9 5.84 6.83 9.19
N GLY A 10 5.22 7.89 9.71
CA GLY A 10 5.66 9.27 9.49
C GLY A 10 5.42 9.79 8.07
N LEU A 11 4.40 9.26 7.39
CA LEU A 11 4.08 9.57 5.98
C LEU A 11 2.75 10.33 5.82
N SER A 12 2.13 10.78 6.92
CA SER A 12 0.82 11.44 6.89
C SER A 12 0.83 12.87 6.35
N ASP A 13 1.96 13.59 6.47
CA ASP A 13 1.98 15.04 6.21
C ASP A 13 1.77 15.41 4.74
N ARG A 14 2.00 14.46 3.84
CA ARG A 14 1.77 14.60 2.39
C ARG A 14 0.60 13.77 1.89
N LEU A 15 -0.22 13.23 2.79
CA LEU A 15 -1.40 12.46 2.44
C LEU A 15 -2.57 13.40 2.18
N ALA A 16 -3.00 13.50 0.92
CA ALA A 16 -4.20 14.26 0.57
C ALA A 16 -5.46 13.61 1.16
N SER A 17 -5.65 12.30 0.94
CA SER A 17 -6.81 11.55 1.41
C SER A 17 -6.59 10.04 1.31
N VAL A 18 -7.49 9.27 1.95
CA VAL A 18 -7.63 7.82 1.76
C VAL A 18 -9.07 7.52 1.38
N HIS A 19 -9.26 6.84 0.25
CA HIS A 19 -10.58 6.45 -0.23
C HIS A 19 -10.73 4.93 -0.30
N ALA A 20 -11.86 4.44 0.22
CA ALA A 20 -12.30 3.08 -0.05
C ALA A 20 -13.06 3.05 -1.38
N SER A 21 -12.78 2.08 -2.24
CA SER A 21 -13.59 1.81 -3.44
C SER A 21 -15.01 1.35 -3.11
N GLY A 22 -15.23 0.87 -1.88
CA GLY A 22 -16.50 0.31 -1.42
C GLY A 22 -16.68 -1.18 -1.75
N LEU A 23 -15.68 -1.79 -2.39
CA LEU A 23 -15.68 -3.20 -2.77
C LEU A 23 -14.90 -4.05 -1.77
N ALA A 24 -15.40 -5.24 -1.49
CA ALA A 24 -14.67 -6.25 -0.75
C ALA A 24 -13.50 -6.78 -1.59
N VAL A 25 -12.45 -7.25 -0.92
CA VAL A 25 -11.21 -7.70 -1.60
C VAL A 25 -11.49 -8.84 -2.59
N LEU A 26 -12.35 -9.79 -2.22
CA LEU A 26 -12.68 -10.93 -3.09
C LEU A 26 -13.57 -10.55 -4.28
N GLU A 27 -14.19 -9.35 -4.27
CA GLU A 27 -14.99 -8.87 -5.40
C GLU A 27 -14.11 -8.38 -6.55
N LEU A 28 -12.86 -8.00 -6.28
CA LEU A 28 -11.87 -7.62 -7.30
C LEU A 28 -11.65 -8.71 -8.35
N GLU A 29 -11.71 -9.98 -7.94
CA GLU A 29 -11.49 -11.14 -8.82
C GLU A 29 -12.78 -11.60 -9.52
N ARG A 30 -13.94 -11.27 -8.96
CA ARG A 30 -15.25 -11.69 -9.50
C ARG A 30 -15.71 -10.83 -10.66
N ASP A 31 -15.56 -9.51 -10.54
CA ASP A 31 -15.87 -8.55 -11.60
C ASP A 31 -14.78 -7.46 -11.67
N PRO A 32 -13.68 -7.74 -12.39
CA PRO A 32 -12.54 -6.83 -12.46
C PRO A 32 -12.89 -5.47 -13.05
N GLU A 33 -13.83 -5.40 -13.99
CA GLU A 33 -14.17 -4.16 -14.70
C GLU A 33 -14.95 -3.21 -13.78
N VAL A 34 -15.98 -3.71 -13.09
CA VAL A 34 -16.70 -2.92 -12.06
C VAL A 34 -15.73 -2.45 -10.97
N ALA A 35 -14.77 -3.30 -10.60
CA ALA A 35 -13.79 -2.92 -9.61
C ALA A 35 -12.84 -1.81 -10.08
N ILE A 36 -12.38 -1.89 -11.32
CA ILE A 36 -11.56 -0.84 -11.95
C ILE A 36 -12.34 0.47 -12.00
N GLU A 37 -13.60 0.46 -12.43
CA GLU A 37 -14.42 1.66 -12.52
C GLU A 37 -14.58 2.33 -11.14
N ALA A 38 -14.86 1.55 -10.10
CA ALA A 38 -14.97 2.07 -8.73
C ALA A 38 -13.65 2.68 -8.23
N ILE A 39 -12.51 2.03 -8.54
CA ILE A 39 -11.18 2.55 -8.19
C ILE A 39 -10.89 3.84 -8.96
N VAL A 40 -11.14 3.88 -10.27
CA VAL A 40 -10.93 5.06 -11.11
C VAL A 40 -11.77 6.23 -10.61
N ALA A 41 -13.04 6.00 -10.28
CA ALA A 41 -13.91 7.04 -9.75
C ALA A 41 -13.36 7.66 -8.46
N LYS A 42 -12.82 6.84 -7.55
CA LYS A 42 -12.17 7.33 -6.33
C LYS A 42 -10.83 8.02 -6.59
N ALA A 43 -10.05 7.52 -7.54
CA ALA A 43 -8.79 8.14 -7.92
C ALA A 43 -9.01 9.52 -8.56
N LEU A 44 -10.02 9.66 -9.44
CA LEU A 44 -10.42 10.95 -10.00
C LEU A 44 -10.85 11.93 -8.90
N HIS A 45 -11.69 11.48 -7.96
CA HIS A 45 -12.09 12.31 -6.83
C HIS A 45 -10.87 12.78 -6.01
N ALA A 46 -9.92 11.90 -5.73
CA ALA A 46 -8.71 12.26 -5.01
C ALA A 46 -7.88 13.33 -5.74
N VAL A 47 -7.78 13.26 -7.07
CA VAL A 47 -7.05 14.24 -7.89
C VAL A 47 -7.80 15.58 -7.96
N GLU A 48 -9.08 15.55 -8.32
CA GLU A 48 -9.86 16.76 -8.62
C GLU A 48 -10.26 17.53 -7.35
N VAL A 49 -10.68 16.80 -6.31
CA VAL A 49 -11.24 17.37 -5.08
C VAL A 49 -10.17 17.49 -4.00
N ASP A 50 -9.49 16.38 -3.68
CA ASP A 50 -8.51 16.36 -2.58
C ASP A 50 -7.13 16.88 -3.00
N ARG A 51 -6.96 17.21 -4.28
CA ARG A 51 -5.74 17.77 -4.86
C ARG A 51 -4.55 16.81 -4.79
N ALA A 52 -4.79 15.50 -4.87
CA ALA A 52 -3.74 14.50 -4.97
C ALA A 52 -3.02 14.62 -6.33
N GLU A 53 -1.68 14.60 -6.30
CA GLU A 53 -0.83 14.66 -7.50
C GLU A 53 -0.25 13.29 -7.88
N ALA A 54 -0.56 12.25 -7.09
CA ALA A 54 -0.22 10.87 -7.34
C ALA A 54 -1.19 9.95 -6.59
N ILE A 55 -1.37 8.72 -7.07
CA ILE A 55 -2.28 7.73 -6.47
C ILE A 55 -1.48 6.50 -6.05
N CYS A 56 -1.70 6.00 -4.84
CA CYS A 56 -1.22 4.68 -4.41
C CYS A 56 -2.39 3.70 -4.39
N VAL A 57 -2.29 2.57 -5.08
CA VAL A 57 -3.32 1.53 -4.95
C VAL A 57 -3.23 0.85 -3.58
N GLY A 58 -4.36 0.75 -2.89
CA GLY A 58 -4.42 0.40 -1.46
C GLY A 58 -4.50 -1.09 -1.13
N CYS A 59 -4.57 -1.97 -2.13
CA CYS A 59 -4.71 -3.42 -1.94
C CYS A 59 -3.72 -4.18 -2.83
N GLY A 60 -3.09 -5.23 -2.30
CA GLY A 60 -2.14 -6.06 -3.05
C GLY A 60 -2.75 -6.75 -4.26
N GLY A 61 -4.06 -7.05 -4.23
CA GLY A 61 -4.81 -7.62 -5.36
C GLY A 61 -5.06 -6.62 -6.51
N MET A 62 -4.70 -5.34 -6.35
CA MET A 62 -4.85 -4.31 -7.39
C MET A 62 -3.58 -4.17 -8.26
N ALA A 63 -2.59 -5.06 -8.09
CA ALA A 63 -1.40 -5.09 -8.91
C ALA A 63 -1.77 -5.26 -10.40
N GLY A 64 -1.19 -4.43 -11.27
CA GLY A 64 -1.46 -4.44 -12.71
C GLY A 64 -2.65 -3.57 -13.17
N LEU A 65 -3.44 -2.99 -12.26
CA LEU A 65 -4.54 -2.06 -12.61
C LEU A 65 -4.06 -0.61 -12.83
N THR A 66 -2.79 -0.34 -12.57
CA THR A 66 -2.20 1.01 -12.55
C THR A 66 -2.30 1.73 -13.88
N SER A 67 -2.08 1.03 -15.01
CA SER A 67 -2.09 1.65 -16.35
C SER A 67 -3.44 2.28 -16.71
N ARG A 68 -4.55 1.63 -16.35
CA ARG A 68 -5.91 2.17 -16.59
C ARG A 68 -6.19 3.38 -15.71
N VAL A 69 -5.79 3.34 -14.45
CA VAL A 69 -5.97 4.49 -13.54
C VAL A 69 -5.12 5.68 -14.01
N VAL A 70 -3.88 5.45 -14.46
CA VAL A 70 -3.02 6.50 -15.06
C VAL A 70 -3.71 7.12 -16.27
N ALA A 71 -4.22 6.30 -17.19
CA ALA A 71 -4.86 6.78 -18.42
C ALA A 71 -6.08 7.68 -18.15
N GLN A 72 -6.79 7.44 -17.04
CA GLN A 72 -8.00 8.20 -16.68
C GLN A 72 -7.67 9.44 -15.82
N THR A 73 -6.74 9.32 -14.88
CA THR A 73 -6.44 10.39 -13.91
C THR A 73 -5.36 11.36 -14.37
N GLY A 74 -4.49 10.95 -15.30
CA GLY A 74 -3.38 11.76 -15.79
C GLY A 74 -2.22 11.94 -14.81
N VAL A 75 -2.28 11.33 -13.62
CA VAL A 75 -1.24 11.41 -12.58
C VAL A 75 -0.51 10.07 -12.41
N PRO A 76 0.71 10.05 -11.83
CA PRO A 76 1.40 8.81 -11.52
C PRO A 76 0.59 7.91 -10.58
N VAL A 77 0.52 6.62 -10.89
CA VAL A 77 -0.12 5.60 -10.05
C VAL A 77 0.93 4.60 -9.59
N ILE A 78 1.11 4.48 -8.27
CA ILE A 78 2.10 3.65 -7.62
C ILE A 78 1.44 2.34 -7.13
N ASP A 79 1.96 1.22 -7.63
CA ASP A 79 1.72 -0.10 -7.05
C ASP A 79 2.68 -0.34 -5.89
N GLY A 80 2.12 -0.51 -4.69
CA GLY A 80 2.89 -0.77 -3.47
C GLY A 80 3.71 -2.05 -3.52
N VAL A 81 3.28 -3.07 -4.28
CA VAL A 81 4.02 -4.34 -4.41
C VAL A 81 5.30 -4.10 -5.20
N SER A 82 5.18 -3.57 -6.42
CA SER A 82 6.33 -3.26 -7.28
C SER A 82 7.27 -2.24 -6.63
N ALA A 83 6.73 -1.22 -5.97
CA ALA A 83 7.51 -0.21 -5.25
C ALA A 83 8.31 -0.82 -4.08
N ALA A 84 7.70 -1.72 -3.30
CA ALA A 84 8.37 -2.39 -2.19
C ALA A 84 9.53 -3.28 -2.66
N VAL A 85 9.36 -3.98 -3.79
CA VAL A 85 10.45 -4.78 -4.40
C VAL A 85 11.65 -3.88 -4.72
N LYS A 86 11.42 -2.76 -5.41
CA LYS A 86 12.51 -1.84 -5.79
C LYS A 86 13.15 -1.13 -4.62
N LEU A 87 12.37 -0.76 -3.60
CA LEU A 87 12.92 -0.23 -2.36
C LEU A 87 13.83 -1.25 -1.67
N THR A 88 13.41 -2.51 -1.61
CA THR A 88 14.17 -3.59 -0.97
C THR A 88 15.46 -3.90 -1.73
N GLU A 89 15.41 -4.01 -3.05
CA GLU A 89 16.61 -4.17 -3.90
C GLU A 89 17.64 -3.06 -3.64
N GLY A 90 17.19 -1.80 -3.56
CA GLY A 90 18.07 -0.65 -3.28
C GLY A 90 18.71 -0.68 -1.90
N LEU A 91 17.99 -1.15 -0.87
CA LEU A 91 18.53 -1.33 0.47
C LEU A 91 19.60 -2.45 0.50
N VAL A 92 19.32 -3.58 -0.14
CA VAL A 92 20.25 -4.71 -0.23
C VAL A 92 21.52 -4.32 -0.99
N ALA A 93 21.39 -3.61 -2.11
CA ALA A 93 22.54 -3.14 -2.91
C ALA A 93 23.47 -2.20 -2.12
N GLN A 94 22.96 -1.51 -1.10
CA GLN A 94 23.72 -0.65 -0.20
C GLN A 94 24.18 -1.37 1.08
N ASN A 95 23.95 -2.68 1.19
CA ASN A 95 24.22 -3.48 2.38
C ASN A 95 23.54 -2.93 3.65
N LEU A 96 22.34 -2.35 3.50
CA LEU A 96 21.53 -1.82 4.58
C LEU A 96 20.54 -2.88 5.08
N SER A 97 20.33 -2.92 6.39
CA SER A 97 19.34 -3.80 7.02
C SER A 97 18.66 -3.11 8.21
N THR A 98 17.59 -3.73 8.73
CA THR A 98 16.84 -3.20 9.86
C THR A 98 17.73 -3.04 11.10
N SER A 99 17.85 -1.80 11.60
CA SER A 99 18.64 -1.50 12.80
C SER A 99 18.18 -2.31 14.02
N LYS A 100 19.13 -2.96 14.70
CA LYS A 100 18.92 -3.76 15.91
C LYS A 100 19.25 -3.05 17.22
N ALA A 101 19.55 -1.76 17.16
CA ALA A 101 20.00 -0.99 18.32
C ALA A 101 18.91 -0.75 19.38
N ARG A 102 17.63 -0.74 19.00
CA ARG A 102 16.51 -0.47 19.92
C ARG A 102 15.19 -1.10 19.48
N THR A 103 14.31 -0.35 18.82
CA THR A 103 12.90 -0.71 18.56
C THR A 103 12.74 -2.08 17.89
N PHE A 104 13.66 -2.45 17.01
CA PHE A 104 13.65 -3.72 16.28
C PHE A 104 14.75 -4.69 16.71
N SER A 105 15.30 -4.53 17.92
CA SER A 105 16.20 -5.52 18.52
C SER A 105 15.55 -6.90 18.54
N GLU A 106 16.35 -7.95 18.73
CA GLU A 106 15.81 -9.29 18.85
C GLU A 106 14.77 -9.36 19.99
N PRO A 107 13.65 -10.10 19.78
CA PRO A 107 12.67 -10.30 20.84
C PRO A 107 13.34 -10.92 22.07
N ARG A 108 13.10 -10.34 23.25
CA ARG A 108 13.61 -10.90 24.50
C ARG A 108 13.12 -12.33 24.72
N GLU A 109 14.04 -13.19 25.15
CA GLU A 109 13.73 -14.57 25.51
C GLU A 109 12.60 -14.62 26.53
N LYS A 110 11.58 -15.42 26.21
CA LYS A 110 10.44 -15.72 27.07
C LYS A 110 9.79 -16.99 26.57
N ARG A 111 9.01 -17.66 27.43
CA ARG A 111 8.16 -18.76 27.00
C ARG A 111 7.10 -18.23 26.03
N LEU A 112 7.16 -18.69 24.78
CA LEU A 112 6.11 -18.49 23.79
C LEU A 112 5.23 -19.74 23.80
N VAL A 113 3.93 -19.56 24.07
CA VAL A 113 2.95 -20.64 24.08
C VAL A 113 2.22 -20.62 22.74
N ASN A 114 2.07 -21.77 22.10
CA ASN A 114 1.41 -21.92 20.79
C ASN A 114 2.05 -21.10 19.66
N TRP A 115 3.37 -20.83 19.73
CA TRP A 115 4.10 -20.12 18.69
C TRP A 115 5.55 -20.63 18.55
N PRO A 116 6.02 -20.98 17.33
CA PRO A 116 5.21 -21.06 16.10
C PRO A 116 4.11 -22.12 16.24
N PRO A 117 2.96 -21.95 15.57
CA PRO A 117 1.92 -22.99 15.56
C PRO A 117 2.52 -24.29 15.04
N ALA A 118 2.10 -25.43 15.59
CA ALA A 118 2.46 -26.73 15.04
C ALA A 118 1.95 -26.80 13.58
N LEU A 119 2.81 -27.26 12.67
CA LEU A 119 2.48 -27.50 11.26
C LEU A 119 1.45 -28.62 11.13
#